data_AF-A0AB39KUC2-F1
#
_entry.id   AF-A0AB39KUC2-F1
#
_cell.length_a   1.000
_cell.length_b   1.000
_cell.length_c   1.000
_cell.angle_alpha   90.00
_cell.angle_beta   90.00
_cell.angle_gamma   90.00
#
_symmetry.space_group_name_H-M   'P 1'
#
loop_
_entity.id
_entity.type
_entity.pdbx_description
1 polymer ?
#
loop_
_entity_poly.entity_id
_entity_poly.type
_entity_poly.pdbx_seq_one_letter_code
_entity_poly.pdbx_strand_id
1 'polypeptide(L)'
;MTRLLPIAVALTATLAIPACAPKPPAGVDAELLAQEIGNAVGSDSTCVLFARAGGDGAVVHRYGTHLTCGRTLPSCDGSSVTAADMLKRAAKGEVLSLSCDTRLEDARTVGWATGPVAQAGPARDLVYVAVMEGDRALPGREIRTRIEAAFRVAKL
;
A
#
# COMPACT_ATOMS: atom_id res chain seq x y z
N MET A 1 23.15 -44.19 47.99
CA MET A 1 23.48 -42.79 47.66
C MET A 1 23.19 -42.57 46.19
N THR A 2 22.02 -42.03 45.84
CA THR A 2 21.76 -41.59 44.45
C THR A 2 20.79 -40.40 44.53
N ARG A 3 21.33 -39.19 44.30
CA ARG A 3 20.58 -37.94 44.30
C ARG A 3 19.85 -37.80 42.96
N LEU A 4 18.52 -37.73 42.97
CA LEU A 4 17.71 -37.31 41.83
C LEU A 4 17.61 -35.77 41.86
N LEU A 5 18.11 -35.12 40.81
CA LEU A 5 18.00 -33.68 40.61
C LEU A 5 16.90 -33.43 39.56
N PRO A 6 15.85 -32.63 39.83
CA PRO A 6 14.83 -32.33 38.84
C PRO A 6 15.27 -31.16 37.96
N ILE A 7 15.44 -31.40 36.65
CA ILE A 7 15.65 -30.33 35.67
C ILE A 7 14.28 -29.79 35.28
N ALA A 8 13.90 -28.65 35.86
CA ALA A 8 12.80 -27.82 35.39
C ALA A 8 13.29 -26.96 34.22
N VAL A 9 12.91 -27.31 32.99
CA VAL A 9 13.08 -26.42 31.83
C VAL A 9 11.79 -25.63 31.64
N ALA A 10 11.78 -24.40 32.15
CA ALA A 10 10.77 -23.40 31.82
C ALA A 10 11.08 -22.83 30.43
N LEU A 11 10.35 -23.27 29.42
CA LEU A 11 10.45 -22.78 28.06
C LEU A 11 9.47 -21.60 27.86
N THR A 12 9.87 -20.40 28.28
CA THR A 12 9.13 -19.17 27.93
C THR A 12 9.50 -18.77 26.50
N ALA A 13 8.71 -19.23 25.53
CA ALA A 13 8.78 -18.78 24.14
C ALA A 13 8.15 -17.38 24.02
N THR A 14 8.96 -16.33 24.11
CA THR A 14 8.57 -14.97 23.72
C THR A 14 8.50 -14.88 22.20
N LEU A 15 7.29 -15.00 21.66
CA LEU A 15 6.96 -14.70 20.26
C LEU A 15 7.12 -13.18 20.02
N ALA A 16 8.33 -12.74 19.67
CA ALA A 16 8.56 -11.39 19.15
C ALA A 16 8.17 -11.34 17.67
N ILE A 17 6.95 -10.85 17.38
CA ILE A 17 6.49 -10.61 16.01
C ILE A 17 7.17 -9.34 15.48
N PRO A 18 7.81 -9.36 14.30
CA PRO A 18 8.56 -8.21 13.79
C PRO A 18 7.62 -7.04 13.46
N ALA A 19 7.77 -5.94 14.19
CA ALA A 19 7.07 -4.67 14.01
C ALA A 19 7.68 -3.84 12.84
N CYS A 20 7.72 -4.41 11.63
CA CYS A 20 8.38 -3.77 10.47
C CYS A 20 7.40 -3.13 9.45
N ALA A 21 6.24 -2.66 9.90
CA ALA A 21 5.33 -1.86 9.07
C ALA A 21 5.34 -0.40 9.54
N PRO A 22 5.50 0.58 8.62
CA PRO A 22 5.36 2.00 8.96
C PRO A 22 4.01 2.29 9.63
N LYS A 23 4.07 2.89 10.82
CA LYS A 23 2.88 3.24 11.62
C LYS A 23 2.04 4.27 10.84
N PRO A 24 0.71 4.08 10.75
CA PRO A 24 -0.15 5.08 10.10
C PRO A 24 -0.06 6.44 10.83
N PRO A 25 -0.48 7.54 10.19
CA PRO A 25 -0.56 8.85 10.84
C PRO A 25 -1.44 8.83 12.09
N ALA A 26 -1.21 9.78 13.00
CA ALA A 26 -1.97 9.90 14.23
C ALA A 26 -3.46 10.08 13.93
N GLY A 27 -4.32 9.28 14.56
CA GLY A 27 -5.78 9.31 14.35
C GLY A 27 -6.29 8.41 13.22
N VAL A 28 -5.40 7.75 12.45
CA VAL A 28 -5.78 6.75 11.45
C VAL A 28 -5.78 5.36 12.06
N ASP A 29 -6.92 4.67 11.96
CA ASP A 29 -7.02 3.25 12.27
C ASP A 29 -6.45 2.43 11.10
N ALA A 30 -5.25 1.87 11.27
CA ALA A 30 -4.59 1.09 10.22
C ALA A 30 -5.33 -0.20 9.87
N GLU A 31 -6.03 -0.81 10.83
CA GLU A 31 -6.69 -2.09 10.61
C GLU A 31 -7.99 -1.88 9.83
N LEU A 32 -8.77 -0.87 10.22
CA LEU A 32 -9.93 -0.43 9.44
C LEU A 32 -9.52 0.02 8.04
N LEU A 33 -8.46 0.82 7.91
CA LEU A 33 -7.98 1.27 6.61
C LEU A 33 -7.57 0.09 5.71
N ALA A 34 -6.82 -0.87 6.25
CA ALA A 34 -6.42 -2.06 5.51
C ALA A 34 -7.64 -2.90 5.10
N GLN A 35 -8.61 -3.08 6.00
CA GLN A 35 -9.85 -3.79 5.71
C GLN A 35 -10.63 -3.11 4.58
N GLU A 36 -10.81 -1.79 4.62
CA GLU A 36 -11.56 -1.06 3.60
C GLU A 36 -10.86 -1.03 2.24
N ILE A 37 -9.52 -0.91 2.22
CA ILE A 37 -8.75 -1.07 0.97
C ILE A 37 -8.92 -2.50 0.43
N GLY A 38 -8.83 -3.51 1.29
CA GLY A 38 -9.07 -4.90 0.93
C GLY A 38 -10.46 -5.13 0.33
N ASN A 39 -11.51 -4.59 0.93
CA ASN A 39 -12.87 -4.69 0.41
C ASN A 39 -13.04 -3.98 -0.94
N ALA A 40 -12.36 -2.84 -1.12
CA ALA A 40 -12.50 -2.02 -2.32
C ALA A 40 -11.79 -2.62 -3.55
N VAL A 41 -10.57 -3.12 -3.39
CA VAL A 41 -9.72 -3.53 -4.52
C VAL A 41 -9.17 -4.96 -4.43
N GLY A 42 -9.28 -5.63 -3.28
CA GLY A 42 -9.40 -7.10 -3.11
C GLY A 42 -8.39 -8.05 -3.75
N SER A 43 -7.25 -7.56 -4.25
CA SER A 43 -6.28 -8.41 -4.95
C SER A 43 -4.94 -8.46 -4.24
N ASP A 44 -4.29 -9.63 -4.27
CA ASP A 44 -2.91 -9.81 -3.78
C ASP A 44 -1.88 -9.00 -4.59
N SER A 45 -2.29 -8.53 -5.77
CA SER A 45 -1.49 -7.66 -6.64
C SER A 45 -1.59 -6.18 -6.31
N THR A 46 -2.44 -5.81 -5.33
CA THR A 46 -2.65 -4.41 -4.96
C THR A 46 -1.54 -3.90 -4.06
N CYS A 47 -0.98 -2.76 -4.41
CA CYS A 47 -0.14 -1.95 -3.53
C CYS A 47 -0.77 -0.56 -3.35
N VAL A 48 -0.86 -0.07 -2.11
CA VAL A 48 -1.18 1.33 -1.83
C VAL A 48 -0.11 1.90 -0.91
N LEU A 49 0.52 3.00 -1.30
CA LEU A 49 1.50 3.72 -0.48
C LEU A 49 1.00 5.12 -0.18
N PHE A 50 1.39 5.62 0.99
CA PHE A 50 1.06 6.97 1.44
C PHE A 50 2.35 7.74 1.75
N ALA A 51 2.35 9.04 1.46
CA ALA A 51 3.40 9.99 1.82
C ALA A 51 2.77 11.33 2.23
N ARG A 52 3.58 12.22 2.81
CA ARG A 52 3.15 13.61 3.06
C ARG A 52 3.15 14.41 1.76
N ALA A 53 2.09 15.17 1.54
CA ALA A 53 1.99 16.16 0.49
C ALA A 53 3.09 17.23 0.66
N GLY A 54 3.71 17.65 -0.45
CA GLY A 54 4.83 18.60 -0.45
C GLY A 54 6.16 18.03 0.08
N GLY A 55 6.18 16.75 0.49
CA GLY A 55 7.39 16.07 0.96
C GLY A 55 8.23 15.46 -0.16
N ASP A 56 9.22 14.67 0.24
CA ASP A 56 10.14 13.94 -0.64
C ASP A 56 9.57 12.61 -1.18
N GLY A 57 8.34 12.26 -0.80
CA GLY A 57 7.72 10.98 -1.14
C GLY A 57 8.11 9.82 -0.20
N ALA A 58 8.67 10.10 0.98
CA ALA A 58 8.92 9.06 1.98
C ALA A 58 7.62 8.34 2.37
N VAL A 59 7.66 7.00 2.31
CA VAL A 59 6.51 6.15 2.61
C VAL A 59 6.21 6.21 4.11
N VAL A 60 5.06 6.78 4.47
CA VAL A 60 4.58 6.84 5.87
C VAL A 60 3.65 5.68 6.21
N HIS A 61 3.00 5.09 5.20
CA HIS A 61 2.13 3.93 5.39
C HIS A 61 2.05 3.10 4.11
N ARG A 62 1.76 1.80 4.25
CA ARG A 62 1.66 0.85 3.13
C ARG A 62 0.54 -0.16 3.39
N TYR A 63 -0.28 -0.35 2.37
CA TYR A 63 -1.09 -1.54 2.16
C TYR A 63 -0.43 -2.42 1.08
N GLY A 64 -0.43 -3.73 1.32
CA GLY A 64 0.25 -4.71 0.47
C GLY A 64 1.66 -5.05 0.96
N THR A 65 2.27 -6.06 0.32
CA THR A 65 3.58 -6.57 0.73
C THR A 65 4.72 -5.72 0.17
N HIS A 66 5.90 -5.82 0.78
CA HIS A 66 7.11 -5.19 0.24
C HIS A 66 7.41 -5.68 -1.19
N LEU A 67 7.17 -6.96 -1.47
CA LEU A 67 7.37 -7.55 -2.79
C LEU A 67 6.39 -6.98 -3.82
N THR A 68 5.10 -6.87 -3.48
CA THR A 68 4.08 -6.31 -4.38
C THR A 68 4.36 -4.84 -4.69
N CYS A 69 4.72 -4.05 -3.67
CA CYS A 69 4.97 -2.62 -3.80
C CYS A 69 6.35 -2.27 -4.41
N GLY A 70 7.32 -3.18 -4.34
CA GLY A 70 8.66 -2.98 -4.86
C GLY A 70 8.83 -3.31 -6.35
N ARG A 71 7.75 -3.71 -7.03
CA ARG A 71 7.81 -4.09 -8.45
C ARG A 71 8.05 -2.87 -9.32
N THR A 72 8.93 -3.05 -10.31
CA THR A 72 9.09 -2.13 -11.42
C THR A 72 8.04 -2.46 -12.49
N LEU A 73 7.19 -1.49 -12.81
CA LEU A 73 6.03 -1.63 -13.69
C LEU A 73 5.99 -0.48 -14.71
N PRO A 74 5.36 -0.65 -15.89
CA PRO A 74 5.24 0.44 -16.86
C PRO A 74 4.48 1.63 -16.27
N SER A 75 4.98 2.84 -16.47
CA SER A 75 4.33 4.11 -16.09
C SER A 75 3.24 4.56 -17.08
N CYS A 76 3.07 3.83 -18.18
CA CYS A 76 2.23 4.18 -19.33
C CYS A 76 2.68 5.40 -20.15
N ASP A 77 3.89 5.90 -19.92
CA ASP A 77 4.55 6.93 -20.75
C ASP A 77 5.79 6.40 -21.52
N GLY A 78 5.97 5.07 -21.53
CA GLY A 78 7.12 4.40 -22.13
C GLY A 78 8.28 4.16 -21.17
N SER A 79 8.23 4.68 -19.94
CA SER A 79 9.18 4.34 -18.87
C SER A 79 8.66 3.22 -17.95
N SER A 80 9.51 2.77 -17.02
CA SER A 80 9.15 1.83 -15.97
C SER A 80 9.55 2.39 -14.62
N VAL A 81 8.67 2.25 -13.64
CA VAL A 81 8.77 2.91 -12.33
C VAL A 81 8.29 1.97 -11.23
N THR A 82 8.71 2.25 -10.00
CA THR A 82 8.14 1.60 -8.82
C THR A 82 6.94 2.40 -8.29
N ALA A 83 6.15 1.79 -7.39
CA ALA A 83 5.13 2.54 -6.65
C ALA A 83 5.75 3.69 -5.84
N ALA A 84 6.94 3.49 -5.27
CA ALA A 84 7.62 4.56 -4.53
C ALA A 84 7.98 5.75 -5.44
N ASP A 85 8.35 5.52 -6.70
CA ASP A 85 8.63 6.61 -7.63
C ASP A 85 7.38 7.38 -8.04
N MET A 86 6.26 6.67 -8.27
CA MET A 86 4.96 7.31 -8.49
C MET A 86 4.48 8.08 -7.25
N LEU A 87 4.75 7.59 -6.04
CA LEU A 87 4.45 8.30 -4.80
C LEU A 87 5.24 9.60 -4.66
N LYS A 88 6.52 9.64 -5.07
CA LYS A 88 7.31 10.88 -5.11
C LYS A 88 6.71 11.92 -6.06
N ARG A 89 6.16 11.48 -7.20
CA ARG A 89 5.43 12.34 -8.13
C ARG A 89 4.14 12.87 -7.49
N ALA A 90 3.38 11.98 -6.84
CA ALA A 90 2.17 12.35 -6.11
C ALA A 90 2.44 13.36 -4.98
N ALA A 91 3.54 13.19 -4.23
CA ALA A 91 3.95 14.13 -3.17
C ALA A 91 4.24 15.53 -3.70
N LYS A 92 4.64 15.64 -4.97
CA LYS A 92 4.84 16.91 -5.69
C LYS A 92 3.56 17.45 -6.34
N GLY A 93 2.42 16.79 -6.13
CA GLY A 93 1.11 17.23 -6.61
C GLY A 93 0.61 16.56 -7.89
N GLU A 94 1.32 15.56 -8.42
CA GLU A 94 0.87 14.85 -9.63
C GLU A 94 -0.31 13.93 -9.31
N VAL A 95 -1.45 14.18 -9.95
CA VAL A 95 -2.68 13.39 -9.84
C VAL A 95 -2.92 12.66 -11.16
N LEU A 96 -2.90 11.33 -11.13
CA LEU A 96 -3.08 10.51 -12.33
C LEU A 96 -4.03 9.34 -12.10
N SER A 97 -4.56 8.83 -13.19
CA SER A 97 -5.37 7.62 -13.24
C SER A 97 -5.18 6.96 -14.59
N LEU A 98 -4.16 6.12 -14.71
CA LEU A 98 -3.64 5.60 -15.98
C LEU A 98 -3.72 4.07 -16.00
N SER A 99 -3.81 3.52 -17.21
CA SER A 99 -3.70 2.09 -17.44
C SER A 99 -3.04 1.79 -18.78
N CYS A 100 -2.27 0.71 -18.81
CA CYS A 100 -1.61 0.21 -20.01
C CYS A 100 -1.26 -1.27 -19.84
N ASP A 101 -0.88 -1.90 -20.95
CA ASP A 101 -0.44 -3.29 -20.95
C ASP A 101 0.93 -3.41 -20.28
N THR A 102 1.10 -4.47 -19.49
CA THR A 102 2.35 -4.76 -18.78
C THR A 102 3.31 -5.55 -19.67
N ARG A 103 2.75 -6.37 -20.57
CA ARG A 103 3.43 -7.10 -21.65
C ARG A 103 2.49 -7.18 -22.85
N LEU A 104 3.06 -7.26 -24.05
CA LEU A 104 2.29 -7.38 -25.30
C LEU A 104 1.75 -8.81 -25.53
N GLU A 105 2.40 -9.83 -24.98
CA GLU A 105 2.09 -11.26 -25.23
C GLU A 105 1.13 -11.85 -24.18
N ASP A 106 1.25 -11.41 -22.92
CA ASP A 106 0.37 -11.82 -21.82
C ASP A 106 -0.57 -10.65 -21.54
N ALA A 107 -1.89 -10.84 -21.61
CA ALA A 107 -2.92 -9.81 -21.48
C ALA A 107 -3.03 -9.13 -20.08
N ARG A 108 -1.92 -9.04 -19.36
CA ARG A 108 -1.77 -8.39 -18.06
C ARG A 108 -1.76 -6.89 -18.25
N THR A 109 -2.59 -6.20 -17.49
CA THR A 109 -2.62 -4.74 -17.46
C THR A 109 -2.11 -4.24 -16.12
N VAL A 110 -1.56 -3.02 -16.13
CA VAL A 110 -1.28 -2.26 -14.93
C VAL A 110 -2.26 -1.09 -14.85
N GLY A 111 -2.81 -0.86 -13.66
CA GLY A 111 -3.60 0.32 -13.34
C GLY A 111 -2.91 1.13 -12.26
N TRP A 112 -2.76 2.43 -12.49
CA TRP A 112 -2.20 3.39 -11.55
C TRP A 112 -3.23 4.44 -11.15
N ALA A 113 -3.25 4.81 -9.88
CA ALA A 113 -3.96 5.97 -9.38
C ALA A 113 -3.08 6.73 -8.39
N THR A 114 -3.02 8.05 -8.51
CA THR A 114 -2.44 8.92 -7.47
C THR A 114 -3.42 10.04 -7.14
N GLY A 115 -3.30 10.58 -5.93
CA GLY A 115 -4.09 11.73 -5.54
C GLY A 115 -3.84 12.17 -4.10
N PRO A 116 -4.38 13.33 -3.71
CA PRO A 116 -4.49 13.69 -2.30
C PRO A 116 -5.48 12.75 -1.60
N VAL A 117 -5.27 12.53 -0.31
CA VAL A 117 -6.31 12.01 0.57
C VAL A 117 -7.24 13.19 0.87
N ALA A 118 -8.20 13.42 -0.03
CA ALA A 118 -8.95 14.68 -0.19
C ALA A 118 -9.96 15.00 0.93
N GLN A 119 -9.80 14.44 2.12
CA GLN A 119 -10.80 14.50 3.18
C GLN A 119 -10.31 15.30 4.40
N ALA A 120 -11.27 15.86 5.15
CA ALA A 120 -11.00 16.71 6.32
C ALA A 120 -10.55 15.93 7.57
N GLY A 121 -10.23 14.64 7.41
CA GLY A 121 -9.81 13.78 8.49
C GLY A 121 -8.34 13.96 8.90
N PRO A 122 -7.84 13.05 9.76
CA PRO A 122 -6.48 13.10 10.28
C PRO A 122 -5.39 12.93 9.21
N ALA A 123 -5.75 12.48 8.00
CA ALA A 123 -4.81 12.21 6.90
C ALA A 123 -4.85 13.25 5.77
N ARG A 124 -5.44 14.42 6.00
CA ARG A 124 -5.59 15.49 4.98
C ARG A 124 -4.27 16.00 4.38
N ASP A 125 -3.15 15.80 5.07
CA ASP A 125 -1.80 16.15 4.59
C ASP A 125 -1.14 15.00 3.79
N LEU A 126 -1.85 13.90 3.55
CA LEU A 126 -1.32 12.77 2.81
C LEU A 126 -1.68 12.81 1.34
N VAL A 127 -0.79 12.21 0.56
CA VAL A 127 -1.03 11.75 -0.80
C VAL A 127 -0.91 10.24 -0.85
N TYR A 128 -1.48 9.63 -1.88
CA TYR A 128 -1.35 8.20 -2.12
C TYR A 128 -0.93 7.90 -3.56
N VAL A 129 -0.37 6.70 -3.71
CA VAL A 129 -0.39 5.95 -4.98
C VAL A 129 -1.05 4.61 -4.71
N ALA A 130 -1.91 4.17 -5.62
CA ALA A 130 -2.46 2.83 -5.67
C ALA A 130 -2.12 2.21 -7.02
N VAL A 131 -1.67 0.96 -7.00
CA VAL A 131 -1.33 0.20 -8.20
C VAL A 131 -1.83 -1.23 -8.11
N MET A 132 -2.32 -1.73 -9.23
CA MET A 132 -2.67 -3.14 -9.43
C MET A 132 -2.05 -3.60 -10.74
N GLU A 133 -1.52 -4.82 -10.78
CA GLU A 133 -1.02 -5.42 -12.01
C GLU A 133 -1.37 -6.91 -12.11
N GLY A 134 -1.91 -7.30 -13.27
CA GLY A 134 -2.29 -8.67 -13.57
C GLY A 134 -3.48 -8.75 -14.51
N ASP A 135 -3.97 -9.97 -14.75
CA ASP A 135 -5.05 -10.24 -15.72
C ASP A 135 -6.40 -9.63 -15.32
N ARG A 136 -6.58 -9.35 -14.03
CA ARG A 136 -7.78 -8.72 -13.46
C ARG A 136 -7.48 -7.37 -12.82
N ALA A 137 -6.37 -6.73 -13.19
CA ALA A 137 -6.07 -5.39 -12.71
C ALA A 137 -7.19 -4.43 -13.12
N LEU A 138 -7.65 -3.63 -12.17
CA LEU A 138 -8.66 -2.62 -12.45
C LEU A 138 -8.01 -1.46 -13.22
N PRO A 139 -8.75 -0.79 -14.12
CA PRO A 139 -8.28 0.44 -14.72
C PRO A 139 -7.96 1.50 -13.67
N GLY A 140 -6.96 2.36 -13.89
CA GLY A 140 -6.52 3.38 -12.93
C GLY A 140 -7.64 4.29 -12.43
N ARG A 141 -8.61 4.64 -13.29
CA ARG A 141 -9.79 5.41 -12.89
C ARG A 141 -10.68 4.66 -11.90
N GLU A 142 -10.84 3.36 -12.09
CA GLU A 142 -11.62 2.50 -11.21
C GLU A 142 -10.91 2.30 -9.87
N ILE A 143 -9.59 2.08 -9.89
CA ILE A 143 -8.76 2.04 -8.67
C ILE A 143 -8.97 3.31 -7.86
N ARG A 144 -8.84 4.49 -8.48
CA ARG A 144 -9.05 5.78 -7.82
C ARG A 144 -10.43 5.85 -7.16
N THR A 145 -11.49 5.60 -7.92
CA THR A 145 -12.87 5.68 -7.41
C THR A 145 -13.07 4.77 -6.20
N ARG A 146 -12.58 3.54 -6.24
CA ARG A 146 -12.75 2.57 -5.15
C ARG A 146 -11.90 2.88 -3.93
N ILE A 147 -10.63 3.26 -4.14
CA ILE A 147 -9.71 3.61 -3.05
C ILE A 147 -10.18 4.87 -2.32
N GLU A 148 -10.61 5.91 -3.04
CA GLU A 148 -11.14 7.11 -2.40
C GLU A 148 -12.45 6.84 -1.67
N ALA A 149 -13.26 5.86 -2.11
CA ALA A 149 -14.40 5.37 -1.35
C ALA A 149 -14.00 4.67 -0.06
N ALA A 150 -12.99 3.79 -0.10
CA ALA A 150 -12.42 3.14 1.09
C ALA A 150 -11.93 4.19 2.10
N PHE A 151 -11.27 5.24 1.63
CA PHE A 151 -10.80 6.32 2.50
C PHE A 151 -11.94 7.03 3.21
N ARG A 152 -13.10 7.21 2.55
CA ARG A 152 -14.29 7.83 3.17
C ARG A 152 -14.85 6.96 4.28
N VAL A 153 -14.92 5.64 4.07
CA VAL A 153 -15.40 4.70 5.09
C VAL A 153 -14.43 4.63 6.28
N ALA A 154 -13.13 4.62 5.99
CA ALA A 154 -12.06 4.63 6.99
C ALA A 154 -11.87 6.00 7.68
N LYS A 155 -12.64 7.03 7.30
CA LYS A 155 -12.60 8.40 7.86
C LYS A 155 -11.21 9.04 7.82
N LEU A 156 -10.49 8.82 6.72
CA LEU A 156 -9.21 9.48 6.45
C LEU A 156 -9.39 10.99 6.23
#